data_AF-C1D121-F1
#
_entry.id   AF-C1D121-F1
#
_cell.length_a   1.000
_cell.length_b   1.000
_cell.length_c   1.000
_cell.angle_alpha   90.00
_cell.angle_beta   90.00
_cell.angle_gamma   90.00
#
_symmetry.space_group_name_H-M   'P 1'
#
loop_
_entity.id
_entity.type
_entity.pdbx_description
1 polymer ?
#
loop_
_entity_poly.entity_id
_entity_poly.type
_entity_poly.pdbx_seq_one_letter_code
_entity_poly.pdbx_strand_id
1 'polypeptide(L)'
;MAQLHVRQRGEVLRVLPLEMRHLSIGRTPDNGLPLREASVAVRHAEITAENGVLLLTALAGDQALTYVNGQRLAAHQPWRLEHGDEIQIGPFTVAFLNGDQGALPDVEPVRALVVQGQLAAHPAPPPFATYPAPMPARNSPALYTQFLPPLFQESEFLSRYLKIFEVIWEPMQVRQDHLEAHFDARLAPPQILPWMAQWLGVPLDLHWPEARQRAWMREAVFLYRWRGTRYGLTRALETVFGLTPVLQEDPEHPHTLEVLLLDSLDGPDTASREAVADFVQRHAPAHTRVTVTFTEAPGASQKIPVPDRTGTPA
;
A
#
# COMPACT_ATOMS: atom_id res chain seq x y z
N MET A 1 15.75 -28.08 13.54
CA MET A 1 15.68 -26.62 13.82
C MET A 1 14.24 -26.11 13.72
N ALA A 2 13.82 -25.18 14.59
CA ALA A 2 12.46 -24.66 14.60
C ALA A 2 12.20 -23.70 13.41
N GLN A 3 11.07 -23.89 12.73
CA GLN A 3 10.68 -23.12 11.55
C GLN A 3 9.21 -22.72 11.61
N LEU A 4 8.88 -21.58 10.99
CA LEU A 4 7.50 -21.16 10.71
C LEU A 4 7.24 -21.23 9.21
N HIS A 5 6.20 -21.97 8.82
CA HIS A 5 5.73 -22.07 7.45
C HIS A 5 4.50 -21.18 7.31
N VAL A 6 4.66 -20.05 6.65
CA VAL A 6 3.58 -19.08 6.42
C VAL A 6 2.86 -19.45 5.14
N ARG A 7 1.55 -19.66 5.23
CA ARG A 7 0.68 -20.02 4.12
C ARG A 7 -0.44 -19.00 3.95
N GLN A 8 -0.87 -18.79 2.72
CA GLN A 8 -2.09 -18.03 2.39
C GLN A 8 -2.85 -18.81 1.32
N ARG A 9 -4.14 -19.09 1.57
CA ARG A 9 -4.99 -19.88 0.64
C ARG A 9 -4.40 -21.24 0.24
N GLY A 10 -3.61 -21.86 1.13
CA GLY A 10 -3.00 -23.18 0.91
C GLY A 10 -1.61 -23.16 0.27
N GLU A 11 -1.14 -22.04 -0.27
CA GLU A 11 0.21 -21.89 -0.83
C GLU A 11 1.21 -21.45 0.25
N VAL A 12 2.40 -22.06 0.28
CA VAL A 12 3.49 -21.66 1.19
C VAL A 12 4.15 -20.40 0.65
N LEU A 13 3.95 -19.29 1.36
CA LEU A 13 4.51 -17.99 1.01
C LEU A 13 5.95 -17.81 1.51
N ARG A 14 6.27 -18.38 2.68
CA ARG A 14 7.56 -18.18 3.33
C ARG A 14 7.86 -19.27 4.35
N VAL A 15 9.12 -19.71 4.42
CA VAL A 15 9.66 -20.49 5.53
C VAL A 15 10.65 -19.61 6.29
N LEU A 16 10.45 -19.47 7.60
CA LEU A 16 11.31 -18.66 8.48
C LEU A 16 11.95 -19.53 9.55
N PRO A 17 13.28 -19.60 9.64
CA PRO A 17 13.94 -20.24 10.77
C PRO A 17 13.75 -19.37 12.03
N LEU A 18 13.34 -19.99 13.14
CA LEU A 18 13.19 -19.35 14.44
C LEU A 18 14.52 -19.40 15.19
N GLU A 19 15.47 -18.56 14.77
CA GLU A 19 16.78 -18.41 15.43
C GLU A 19 16.78 -17.26 16.47
N MET A 20 15.76 -16.41 16.45
CA MET A 20 15.68 -15.20 17.28
C MET A 20 14.96 -15.45 18.61
N ARG A 21 15.39 -14.77 19.69
CA ARG A 21 14.75 -14.84 21.02
C ARG A 21 13.37 -14.19 21.08
N HIS A 22 13.06 -13.30 20.14
CA HIS A 22 11.81 -12.59 20.02
C HIS A 22 11.49 -12.40 18.52
N LEU A 23 10.24 -12.67 18.13
CA LEU A 23 9.72 -12.43 16.80
C LEU A 23 8.37 -11.71 16.90
N SER A 24 8.31 -10.45 16.48
CA SER A 24 7.06 -9.72 16.32
C SER A 24 6.34 -10.11 15.03
N ILE A 25 5.01 -10.18 15.07
CA ILE A 25 4.13 -10.50 13.93
C ILE A 25 3.11 -9.36 13.79
N GLY A 26 2.91 -8.84 12.59
CA GLY A 26 1.93 -7.77 12.38
C GLY A 26 1.87 -7.23 10.96
N ARG A 27 0.99 -6.25 10.73
CA ARG A 27 0.67 -5.71 9.40
C ARG A 27 1.80 -4.87 8.81
N THR A 28 2.55 -4.18 9.65
CA THR A 28 3.64 -3.29 9.21
C THR A 28 4.97 -4.04 9.09
N PRO A 29 5.89 -3.55 8.25
CA PRO A 29 7.21 -4.15 8.08
C PRO A 29 8.12 -4.02 9.32
N ASP A 30 7.74 -3.24 10.34
CA ASP A 30 8.43 -3.19 11.65
C ASP A 30 8.38 -4.51 12.44
N ASN A 31 7.56 -5.46 11.98
CA ASN A 31 7.45 -6.78 12.58
C ASN A 31 8.42 -7.77 11.93
N GLY A 32 9.01 -8.66 12.72
CA GLY A 32 9.88 -9.72 12.20
C GLY A 32 9.17 -10.68 11.23
N LEU A 33 7.84 -10.85 11.37
CA LEU A 33 6.96 -11.49 10.39
C LEU A 33 5.85 -10.51 9.95
N PRO A 34 6.03 -9.81 8.81
CA PRO A 34 5.02 -8.90 8.29
C PRO A 34 3.93 -9.64 7.48
N LEU A 35 2.67 -9.46 7.89
CA LEU A 35 1.47 -10.06 7.26
C LEU A 35 0.53 -8.94 6.77
N ARG A 36 0.65 -8.58 5.48
CA ARG A 36 0.13 -7.31 4.92
C ARG A 36 -1.35 -7.37 4.51
N GLU A 37 -2.24 -7.52 5.49
CA GLU A 37 -3.69 -7.55 5.25
C GLU A 37 -4.44 -6.64 6.23
N ALA A 38 -5.56 -6.07 5.80
CA ALA A 38 -6.33 -5.12 6.62
C ALA A 38 -6.85 -5.75 7.93
N SER A 39 -7.13 -7.07 7.90
CA SER A 39 -7.54 -7.88 9.05
C SER A 39 -6.42 -8.16 10.06
N VAL A 40 -5.17 -7.81 9.73
CA VAL A 40 -4.02 -7.93 10.62
C VAL A 40 -3.75 -6.59 11.29
N ALA A 41 -3.44 -6.62 12.59
CA ALA A 41 -3.12 -5.42 13.36
C ALA A 41 -1.67 -4.98 13.12
N VAL A 42 -1.37 -3.69 13.33
CA VAL A 42 -0.01 -3.13 13.19
C VAL A 42 1.02 -3.95 13.98
N ARG A 43 0.73 -4.27 15.25
CA ARG A 43 1.40 -5.31 16.03
C ARG A 43 0.34 -6.32 16.44
N HIS A 44 0.38 -7.50 15.86
CA HIS A 44 -0.71 -8.49 15.99
C HIS A 44 -0.41 -9.54 17.05
N ALA A 45 0.79 -10.12 17.01
CA ALA A 45 1.23 -11.11 17.96
C ALA A 45 2.76 -11.06 18.10
N GLU A 46 3.30 -11.78 19.07
CA GLU A 46 4.73 -11.98 19.19
C GLU A 46 5.05 -13.40 19.67
N ILE A 47 6.20 -13.91 19.27
CA ILE A 47 6.74 -15.19 19.73
C ILE A 47 8.00 -14.89 20.53
N THR A 48 8.09 -15.40 21.76
CA THR A 48 9.24 -15.23 22.65
C THR A 48 9.82 -16.59 23.05
N ALA A 49 11.14 -16.66 23.20
CA ALA A 49 11.83 -17.82 23.72
C ALA A 49 12.16 -17.62 25.21
N GLU A 50 11.45 -18.33 26.09
CA GLU A 50 11.65 -18.31 27.54
C GLU A 50 12.01 -19.71 28.05
N ASN A 51 13.15 -19.86 28.72
CA ASN A 51 13.60 -21.13 29.31
C ASN A 51 13.60 -22.33 28.34
N GLY A 52 13.86 -22.09 27.05
CA GLY A 52 13.85 -23.13 26.01
C GLY A 52 12.46 -23.48 25.47
N VAL A 53 11.42 -22.74 25.89
CA VAL A 53 10.03 -22.87 25.40
C VAL A 53 9.69 -21.65 24.55
N LEU A 54 9.01 -21.87 23.41
CA LEU A 54 8.49 -20.79 22.58
C LEU A 54 7.05 -20.47 22.98
N LEU A 55 6.78 -19.19 23.25
CA LEU A 55 5.48 -18.69 23.66
C LEU A 55 4.94 -17.70 22.62
N LEU A 56 3.78 -17.99 22.04
CA LEU A 56 3.01 -17.07 21.22
C LEU A 56 2.10 -16.22 22.12
N THR A 57 2.13 -14.91 21.98
CA THR A 57 1.23 -13.98 22.68
C THR A 57 0.51 -13.11 21.68
N ALA A 58 -0.83 -13.11 21.69
CA ALA A 58 -1.62 -12.19 20.89
C ALA A 58 -1.58 -10.78 21.53
N LEU A 59 -1.23 -9.76 20.74
CA LEU A 59 -1.16 -8.36 21.19
C LEU A 59 -2.38 -7.55 20.74
N ALA A 60 -3.08 -8.03 19.71
CA ALA A 60 -4.25 -7.38 19.15
C ALA A 60 -5.51 -7.66 19.97
N GLY A 61 -6.39 -6.65 20.09
CA GLY A 61 -7.69 -6.75 20.74
C GLY A 61 -8.78 -7.37 19.85
N ASP A 62 -10.05 -7.20 20.22
CA ASP A 62 -11.21 -7.89 19.60
C ASP A 62 -11.40 -7.68 18.09
N GLN A 63 -10.77 -6.67 17.49
CA GLN A 63 -10.88 -6.36 16.06
C GLN A 63 -9.92 -7.16 15.18
N ALA A 64 -8.92 -7.83 15.74
CA ALA A 64 -7.94 -8.60 14.99
C ALA A 64 -7.55 -9.84 15.80
N LEU A 65 -8.24 -10.95 15.50
CA LEU A 65 -8.18 -12.18 16.28
C LEU A 65 -7.03 -13.09 15.85
N THR A 66 -6.45 -13.79 16.82
CA THR A 66 -5.51 -14.89 16.62
C THR A 66 -6.17 -16.20 17.04
N TYR A 67 -6.06 -17.23 16.21
CA TYR A 67 -6.47 -18.59 16.58
C TYR A 67 -5.25 -19.51 16.55
N VAL A 68 -5.24 -20.51 17.43
CA VAL A 68 -4.27 -21.61 17.39
C VAL A 68 -5.07 -22.91 17.35
N ASN A 69 -4.84 -23.73 16.32
CA ASN A 69 -5.56 -24.99 16.09
C ASN A 69 -7.10 -24.81 16.12
N GLY A 70 -7.59 -23.68 15.61
CA GLY A 70 -9.01 -23.31 15.60
C GLY A 70 -9.56 -22.76 16.92
N GLN A 71 -8.77 -22.73 18.00
CA GLN A 71 -9.15 -22.12 19.28
C GLN A 71 -8.72 -20.66 19.33
N ARG A 72 -9.63 -19.77 19.75
CA ARG A 72 -9.33 -18.34 19.88
C ARG A 72 -8.36 -18.11 21.04
N LEU A 73 -7.24 -17.47 20.77
CA LEU A 73 -6.30 -17.01 21.80
C LEU A 73 -6.73 -15.63 22.32
N ALA A 74 -6.83 -15.48 23.65
CA ALA A 74 -7.13 -14.18 24.25
C ALA A 74 -5.92 -13.23 24.18
N ALA A 75 -6.17 -11.93 24.09
CA ALA A 75 -5.10 -10.93 24.10
C ALA A 75 -4.28 -11.04 25.39
N HIS A 76 -2.95 -10.94 25.25
CA HIS A 76 -1.95 -11.05 26.32
C HIS A 76 -1.90 -12.40 27.06
N GLN A 77 -2.60 -13.42 26.57
CA GLN A 77 -2.47 -14.77 27.07
C GLN A 77 -1.33 -15.49 26.33
N PRO A 78 -0.30 -15.99 27.03
CA PRO A 78 0.75 -16.77 26.40
C PRO A 78 0.24 -18.17 26.04
N TRP A 79 0.55 -18.61 24.82
CA TRP A 79 0.32 -19.95 24.31
C TRP A 79 1.66 -20.63 24.04
N ARG A 80 1.88 -21.79 24.64
CA ARG A 80 3.09 -22.59 24.40
C ARG A 80 3.00 -23.25 23.02
N LEU A 81 3.93 -22.92 22.13
CA LEU A 81 3.97 -23.50 20.78
C LEU A 81 4.50 -24.93 20.81
N GLU A 82 3.75 -25.84 20.19
CA GLU A 82 4.11 -27.25 20.00
C GLU A 82 4.23 -27.58 18.51
N HIS A 83 5.11 -28.53 18.16
CA HIS A 83 5.31 -28.94 16.76
C HIS A 83 3.96 -29.33 16.13
N GLY A 84 3.66 -28.75 14.97
CA GLY A 84 2.42 -28.96 14.24
C GLY A 84 1.35 -27.90 14.54
N ASP A 85 1.56 -26.98 15.48
CA ASP A 85 0.60 -25.91 15.78
C ASP A 85 0.35 -25.03 14.54
N GLU A 86 -0.93 -24.84 14.22
CA GLU A 86 -1.38 -23.93 13.17
C GLU A 86 -1.94 -22.65 13.78
N ILE A 87 -1.25 -21.54 13.54
CA ILE A 87 -1.62 -20.21 14.01
C ILE A 87 -2.34 -19.48 12.87
N GLN A 88 -3.59 -19.10 13.09
CA GLN A 88 -4.37 -18.34 12.12
C GLN A 88 -4.39 -16.85 12.49
N ILE A 89 -3.98 -16.01 11.55
CA ILE A 89 -3.96 -14.54 11.65
C ILE A 89 -4.56 -13.99 10.36
N GLY A 90 -5.82 -13.53 10.42
CA GLY A 90 -6.55 -13.10 9.22
C GLY A 90 -6.61 -14.22 8.16
N PRO A 91 -6.22 -13.96 6.90
CA PRO A 91 -6.21 -14.99 5.83
C PRO A 91 -4.95 -15.86 5.83
N PHE A 92 -4.03 -15.67 6.78
CA PHE A 92 -2.78 -16.41 6.86
C PHE A 92 -2.88 -17.56 7.86
N THR A 93 -2.26 -18.69 7.51
CA THR A 93 -2.01 -19.82 8.41
C THR A 93 -0.50 -19.97 8.56
N VAL A 94 -0.01 -19.89 9.79
CA VAL A 94 1.41 -20.05 10.12
C VAL A 94 1.57 -21.36 10.88
N ALA A 95 2.19 -22.36 10.25
CA ALA A 95 2.46 -23.64 10.89
C ALA A 95 3.83 -23.61 11.59
N PHE A 96 3.88 -24.02 12.85
CA PHE A 96 5.13 -24.16 13.60
C PHE A 96 5.67 -25.59 13.50
N LEU A 97 6.88 -25.74 12.98
CA LEU A 97 7.54 -27.03 12.81
C LEU A 97 8.86 -27.02 13.58
N ASN A 98 8.95 -27.83 14.63
CA ASN A 98 10.22 -28.09 15.29
C ASN A 98 10.96 -29.22 14.57
N GLY A 99 12.04 -28.91 13.87
CA GLY A 99 12.75 -29.83 12.98
C GLY A 99 13.63 -30.87 13.68
N ASP A 100 13.05 -31.66 14.59
CA ASP A 100 13.63 -32.92 15.07
C ASP A 100 12.81 -34.14 14.64
N GLN A 101 11.73 -33.98 13.87
CA GLN A 101 11.02 -35.09 13.24
C GLN A 101 10.64 -34.80 11.79
N GLY A 102 11.19 -35.61 10.88
CA GLY A 102 10.68 -35.83 9.53
C GLY A 102 10.94 -34.70 8.53
N ALA A 103 12.07 -34.77 7.84
CA ALA A 103 12.31 -33.98 6.63
C ALA A 103 11.21 -34.29 5.58
N LEU A 104 10.48 -33.26 5.17
CA LEU A 104 9.79 -33.27 3.87
C LEU A 104 10.87 -33.17 2.78
N PRO A 105 10.72 -33.87 1.64
CA PRO A 105 11.72 -33.88 0.59
C PRO A 105 11.96 -32.48 0.05
N ASP A 106 13.23 -32.19 -0.26
CA ASP A 106 13.68 -30.98 -0.94
C ASP A 106 12.79 -30.70 -2.16
N VAL A 107 11.92 -29.73 -2.03
CA VAL A 107 11.37 -29.03 -3.17
C VAL A 107 12.40 -27.95 -3.48
N GLU A 108 13.22 -28.18 -4.50
CA GLU A 108 13.96 -27.09 -5.13
C GLU A 108 12.96 -25.94 -5.35
N PRO A 109 13.25 -24.71 -4.89
CA PRO A 109 12.36 -23.60 -5.15
C PRO A 109 12.38 -23.35 -6.65
N VAL A 110 11.40 -23.93 -7.35
CA VAL A 110 11.01 -23.49 -8.67
C VAL A 110 10.82 -21.99 -8.52
N ARG A 111 11.69 -21.20 -9.14
CA ARG A 111 11.56 -19.75 -9.26
C ARG A 111 10.32 -19.48 -10.12
N ALA A 112 9.15 -19.78 -9.58
CA ALA A 112 7.91 -19.22 -10.04
C ALA A 112 8.03 -17.73 -9.72
N LEU A 113 8.39 -16.94 -10.73
CA LEU A 113 7.95 -15.56 -10.79
C LEU A 113 6.45 -15.61 -10.48
N VAL A 114 6.08 -15.27 -9.24
CA VAL A 114 4.68 -15.05 -8.90
C VAL A 114 4.21 -14.04 -9.94
N VAL A 115 3.18 -14.39 -10.70
CA VAL A 115 2.58 -13.52 -11.71
C VAL A 115 2.05 -12.30 -10.96
N GLN A 116 2.88 -11.27 -10.84
CA GLN A 116 2.64 -10.17 -9.92
C GLN A 116 1.83 -9.08 -10.59
N GLY A 117 0.53 -9.37 -10.70
CA GLY A 117 -0.50 -8.39 -11.01
C GLY A 117 -0.65 -8.12 -12.50
N GLN A 118 -1.90 -7.90 -12.91
CA GLN A 118 -2.14 -7.03 -14.06
C GLN A 118 -1.59 -5.65 -13.72
N LEU A 119 -1.17 -4.86 -14.71
CA LEU A 119 -1.16 -3.40 -14.58
C LEU A 119 -2.55 -2.98 -14.10
N ALA A 120 -2.70 -2.86 -12.80
CA ALA A 120 -3.78 -2.16 -12.19
C ALA A 120 -3.10 -0.95 -11.59
N ALA A 121 -3.10 0.16 -12.32
CA ALA A 121 -3.28 1.41 -11.63
C ALA A 121 -4.54 1.18 -10.80
N HIS A 122 -4.42 1.02 -9.48
CA HIS A 122 -5.55 1.32 -8.64
C HIS A 122 -5.66 2.82 -8.76
N PRO A 123 -6.56 3.35 -9.63
CA PRO A 123 -6.64 4.79 -9.74
C PRO A 123 -6.92 5.27 -8.33
N ALA A 124 -6.13 6.24 -7.85
CA ALA A 124 -6.58 7.00 -6.71
C ALA A 124 -8.03 7.41 -7.02
N PRO A 125 -8.97 7.26 -6.07
CA PRO A 125 -10.35 7.68 -6.28
C PRO A 125 -10.32 9.05 -6.96
N PRO A 126 -11.12 9.26 -8.02
CA PRO A 126 -11.08 10.51 -8.76
C PRO A 126 -11.15 11.65 -7.75
N PRO A 127 -10.33 12.70 -7.91
CA PRO A 127 -10.35 13.79 -6.97
C PRO A 127 -11.77 14.29 -6.81
N PHE A 128 -12.14 14.67 -5.60
CA PHE A 128 -13.40 15.35 -5.42
C PHE A 128 -13.36 16.61 -6.28
N ALA A 129 -14.48 16.90 -6.95
CA ALA A 129 -14.55 18.09 -7.77
C ALA A 129 -14.14 19.30 -6.94
N THR A 130 -13.08 20.00 -7.36
CA THR A 130 -12.76 21.32 -6.84
C THR A 130 -13.89 22.25 -7.26
N TYR A 131 -14.86 22.44 -6.36
CA TYR A 131 -15.89 23.44 -6.58
C TYR A 131 -15.25 24.82 -6.41
N PRO A 132 -15.21 25.67 -7.44
CA PRO A 132 -14.91 27.08 -7.21
C PRO A 132 -15.92 27.61 -6.19
N ALA A 133 -15.49 28.52 -5.32
CA ALA A 133 -16.36 29.14 -4.34
C ALA A 133 -17.67 29.59 -5.02
N PRO A 134 -18.84 29.18 -4.51
CA PRO A 134 -20.11 29.45 -5.16
C PRO A 134 -20.29 30.96 -5.30
N MET A 135 -20.59 31.41 -6.52
CA MET A 135 -20.90 32.81 -6.73
C MET A 135 -22.28 33.13 -6.14
N PRO A 136 -22.43 34.28 -5.47
CA PRO A 136 -23.73 34.69 -4.96
C PRO A 136 -24.78 34.79 -6.06
N ALA A 137 -26.00 34.31 -5.78
CA ALA A 137 -27.07 34.30 -6.77
C ALA A 137 -27.47 35.72 -7.19
N ARG A 138 -27.39 36.00 -8.51
CA ARG A 138 -27.58 37.34 -9.09
C ARG A 138 -28.95 37.95 -8.78
N ASN A 139 -30.00 37.12 -8.69
CA ASN A 139 -31.39 37.57 -8.54
C ASN A 139 -31.91 37.45 -7.09
N SER A 140 -31.03 37.29 -6.12
CA SER A 140 -31.37 37.26 -4.69
C SER A 140 -31.01 38.58 -4.02
N PRO A 141 -31.72 38.98 -2.95
CA PRO A 141 -31.25 40.06 -2.10
C PRO A 141 -29.83 39.77 -1.58
N ALA A 142 -29.09 40.81 -1.20
CA ALA A 142 -27.75 40.62 -0.68
C ALA A 142 -27.77 39.86 0.65
N LEU A 143 -26.83 38.94 0.86
CA LEU A 143 -26.60 38.29 2.16
C LEU A 143 -26.40 39.35 3.25
N TYR A 144 -25.66 40.42 2.93
CA TYR A 144 -25.29 41.43 3.91
C TYR A 144 -26.45 42.27 4.45
N THR A 145 -27.60 42.33 3.78
CA THR A 145 -28.76 43.04 4.36
C THR A 145 -29.27 42.37 5.62
N GLN A 146 -29.09 41.05 5.80
CA GLN A 146 -29.51 40.35 7.02
C GLN A 146 -28.77 40.83 8.28
N PHE A 147 -27.60 41.45 8.12
CA PHE A 147 -26.80 41.98 9.22
C PHE A 147 -27.09 43.45 9.54
N LEU A 148 -27.99 44.10 8.78
CA LEU A 148 -28.38 45.48 9.02
C LEU A 148 -29.61 45.57 9.94
N PRO A 149 -29.83 46.72 10.60
CA PRO A 149 -31.08 46.98 11.33
C PRO A 149 -32.33 46.84 10.42
N PRO A 150 -33.49 46.43 10.96
CA PRO A 150 -34.69 46.10 10.16
C PRO A 150 -35.11 47.20 9.16
N LEU A 151 -35.00 48.47 9.56
CA LEU A 151 -35.34 49.63 8.73
C LEU A 151 -34.56 49.69 7.40
N PHE A 152 -33.37 49.09 7.33
CA PHE A 152 -32.52 49.09 6.15
C PHE A 152 -32.64 47.81 5.32
N GLN A 153 -33.26 46.75 5.84
CA GLN A 153 -33.38 45.46 5.16
C GLN A 153 -34.34 45.50 3.97
N GLU A 154 -35.37 46.36 4.04
CA GLU A 154 -36.41 46.50 3.01
C GLU A 154 -35.96 47.35 1.81
N SER A 155 -34.79 47.99 1.87
CA SER A 155 -34.30 48.86 0.80
C SER A 155 -33.73 48.07 -0.37
N GLU A 156 -34.44 48.07 -1.51
CA GLU A 156 -33.98 47.42 -2.75
C GLU A 156 -32.63 48.00 -3.25
N PHE A 157 -32.48 49.33 -3.19
CA PHE A 157 -31.25 50.01 -3.59
C PHE A 157 -30.06 49.54 -2.76
N LEU A 158 -30.20 49.54 -1.43
CA LEU A 158 -29.10 49.15 -0.54
C LEU A 158 -28.74 47.68 -0.72
N SER A 159 -29.73 46.81 -0.89
CA SER A 159 -29.51 45.39 -1.22
C SER A 159 -28.68 45.24 -2.50
N ARG A 160 -29.05 45.92 -3.59
CA ARG A 160 -28.29 45.88 -4.85
C ARG A 160 -26.89 46.47 -4.72
N TYR A 161 -26.71 47.53 -3.94
CA TYR A 161 -25.40 48.13 -3.67
C TYR A 161 -24.50 47.16 -2.90
N LEU A 162 -25.01 46.55 -1.83
CA LEU A 162 -24.26 45.57 -1.04
C LEU A 162 -23.94 44.28 -1.82
N LYS A 163 -24.77 43.92 -2.80
CA LYS A 163 -24.52 42.77 -3.69
C LYS A 163 -23.19 42.89 -4.43
N ILE A 164 -22.74 44.11 -4.76
CA ILE A 164 -21.43 44.34 -5.39
C ILE A 164 -20.31 43.84 -4.48
N PHE A 165 -20.37 44.19 -3.20
CA PHE A 165 -19.38 43.75 -2.22
C PHE A 165 -19.49 42.25 -1.96
N GLU A 166 -20.69 41.70 -1.83
CA GLU A 166 -20.91 40.27 -1.64
C GLU A 166 -20.30 39.44 -2.78
N VAL A 167 -20.52 39.84 -4.03
CA VAL A 167 -19.96 39.14 -5.20
C VAL A 167 -18.43 39.16 -5.24
N ILE A 168 -17.81 40.22 -4.72
CA ILE A 168 -16.34 40.34 -4.68
C ILE A 168 -15.77 39.58 -3.48
N TRP A 169 -16.37 39.73 -2.29
CA TRP A 169 -15.81 39.29 -1.02
C TRP A 169 -16.18 37.85 -0.66
N GLU A 170 -17.42 37.40 -0.88
CA GLU A 170 -17.85 36.06 -0.48
C GLU A 170 -17.00 34.95 -1.10
N PRO A 171 -16.64 34.99 -2.41
CA PRO A 171 -15.76 33.97 -2.98
C PRO A 171 -14.35 33.96 -2.35
N MET A 172 -13.87 35.12 -1.87
CA MET A 172 -12.59 35.20 -1.16
C MET A 172 -12.70 34.62 0.24
N GLN A 173 -13.80 34.88 0.94
CA GLN A 173 -14.03 34.39 2.29
C GLN A 173 -14.21 32.86 2.30
N VAL A 174 -15.02 32.32 1.39
CA VAL A 174 -15.16 30.86 1.21
C VAL A 174 -13.81 30.20 0.90
N ARG A 175 -12.94 30.88 0.13
CA ARG A 175 -11.59 30.37 -0.12
C ARG A 175 -10.73 30.35 1.15
N GLN A 176 -10.85 31.36 2.00
CA GLN A 176 -10.16 31.41 3.29
C GLN A 176 -10.68 30.33 4.25
N ASP A 177 -11.99 30.14 4.30
CA ASP A 177 -12.66 29.15 5.15
C ASP A 177 -12.34 27.70 4.74
N HIS A 178 -11.90 27.48 3.50
CA HIS A 178 -11.53 26.16 2.96
C HIS A 178 -10.06 26.09 2.52
N LEU A 179 -9.20 26.86 3.18
CA LEU A 179 -7.77 26.88 2.87
C LEU A 179 -7.14 25.49 3.03
N GLU A 180 -7.57 24.70 4.02
CA GLU A 180 -7.11 23.34 4.28
C GLU A 180 -7.32 22.38 3.10
N ALA A 181 -8.38 22.58 2.30
CA ALA A 181 -8.65 21.76 1.13
C ALA A 181 -7.58 21.92 0.04
N HIS A 182 -6.83 23.03 0.04
CA HIS A 182 -5.73 23.27 -0.90
C HIS A 182 -4.45 22.51 -0.53
N PHE A 183 -4.35 22.00 0.70
CA PHE A 183 -3.21 21.22 1.19
C PHE A 183 -3.46 19.70 1.22
N ASP A 184 -4.72 19.27 1.03
CA ASP A 184 -5.02 17.85 0.85
C ASP A 184 -4.90 17.46 -0.63
N ALA A 185 -3.94 16.59 -0.97
CA ALA A 185 -3.74 16.11 -2.33
C ALA A 185 -4.97 15.43 -2.97
N ARG A 186 -6.00 15.08 -2.20
CA ARG A 186 -7.29 14.56 -2.72
C ARG A 186 -8.24 15.66 -3.19
N LEU A 187 -8.12 16.85 -2.61
CA LEU A 187 -9.06 17.98 -2.77
C LEU A 187 -8.41 19.16 -3.49
N ALA A 188 -7.10 19.29 -3.43
CA ALA A 188 -6.39 20.44 -3.95
C ALA A 188 -6.60 20.60 -5.46
N PRO A 189 -6.72 21.83 -5.99
CA PRO A 189 -6.67 22.07 -7.42
C PRO A 189 -5.42 21.44 -8.07
N PRO A 190 -5.52 20.86 -9.27
CA PRO A 190 -4.39 20.15 -9.91
C PRO A 190 -3.17 21.06 -10.11
N GLN A 191 -3.40 22.34 -10.40
CA GLN A 191 -2.36 23.36 -10.54
C GLN A 191 -1.54 23.64 -9.26
N ILE A 192 -2.01 23.24 -8.08
CA ILE A 192 -1.31 23.42 -6.81
C ILE A 192 -0.40 22.23 -6.49
N LEU A 193 -0.67 21.05 -7.06
CA LEU A 193 0.13 19.84 -6.81
C LEU A 193 1.63 20.02 -7.11
N PRO A 194 2.05 20.67 -8.23
CA PRO A 194 3.48 20.87 -8.51
C PRO A 194 4.16 21.78 -7.49
N TRP A 195 3.48 22.86 -7.07
CA TRP A 195 3.98 23.77 -6.05
C TRP A 195 4.12 23.06 -4.69
N MET A 196 3.11 22.27 -4.31
CA MET A 196 3.14 21.49 -3.08
C MET A 196 4.26 20.43 -3.12
N ALA A 197 4.45 19.76 -4.26
CA ALA A 197 5.53 18.80 -4.46
C ALA A 197 6.90 19.46 -4.28
N GLN A 198 7.12 20.62 -4.90
CA GLN A 198 8.35 21.40 -4.73
C GLN A 198 8.59 21.78 -3.27
N TRP A 199 7.55 22.24 -2.57
CA TRP A 199 7.66 22.65 -1.16
C TRP A 199 7.99 21.47 -0.24
N LEU A 200 7.40 20.29 -0.51
CA LEU A 200 7.65 19.05 0.24
C LEU A 200 8.91 18.30 -0.20
N GLY A 201 9.60 18.78 -1.24
CA GLY A 201 10.76 18.09 -1.84
C GLY A 201 10.41 16.79 -2.56
N VAL A 202 9.12 16.57 -2.89
CA VAL A 202 8.60 15.38 -3.56
C VAL A 202 8.89 15.44 -5.06
N PRO A 203 9.65 14.48 -5.64
CA PRO A 203 9.86 14.43 -7.07
C PRO A 203 8.54 14.03 -7.75
N LEU A 204 7.91 14.97 -8.44
CA LEU A 204 6.64 14.77 -9.14
C LEU A 204 6.88 14.93 -10.65
N ASP A 205 6.47 13.93 -11.42
CA ASP A 205 6.45 14.02 -12.88
C ASP A 205 5.07 14.52 -13.34
N LEU A 206 5.07 15.62 -14.10
CA LEU A 206 3.85 16.28 -14.58
C LEU A 206 3.22 15.56 -15.77
N HIS A 207 3.95 14.66 -16.43
CA HIS A 207 3.41 13.84 -17.52
C HIS A 207 2.57 12.67 -17.00
N TRP A 208 2.64 12.37 -15.71
CA TRP A 208 1.77 11.38 -15.09
C TRP A 208 0.31 11.87 -15.10
N PRO A 209 -0.67 10.96 -15.22
CA PRO A 209 -2.06 11.32 -14.98
C PRO A 209 -2.24 11.92 -13.60
N GLU A 210 -3.20 12.82 -13.48
CA GLU A 210 -3.51 13.50 -12.23
C GLU A 210 -3.77 12.52 -11.08
N ALA A 211 -4.44 11.39 -11.34
CA ALA A 211 -4.68 10.37 -10.33
C ALA A 211 -3.37 9.80 -9.74
N ARG A 212 -2.37 9.56 -10.58
CA ARG A 212 -1.04 9.07 -10.17
C ARG A 212 -0.26 10.16 -9.42
N GLN A 213 -0.32 11.41 -9.90
CA GLN A 213 0.28 12.54 -9.20
C GLN A 213 -0.27 12.67 -7.76
N ARG A 214 -1.60 12.58 -7.61
CA ARG A 214 -2.27 12.64 -6.30
C ARG A 214 -1.95 11.43 -5.42
N ALA A 215 -1.93 10.22 -5.97
CA ALA A 215 -1.54 9.01 -5.24
C ALA A 215 -0.13 9.15 -4.66
N TRP A 216 0.82 9.60 -5.49
CA TRP A 216 2.18 9.84 -5.08
C TRP A 216 2.28 10.91 -3.99
N MET A 217 1.63 12.06 -4.16
CA MET A 217 1.63 13.14 -3.16
C MET A 217 1.10 12.71 -1.80
N ARG A 218 0.15 11.77 -1.74
CA ARG A 218 -0.41 11.25 -0.49
C ARG A 218 0.55 10.32 0.27
N GLU A 219 1.38 9.57 -0.44
CA GLU A 219 2.25 8.55 0.18
C GLU A 219 3.72 8.97 0.28
N ALA A 220 4.21 9.85 -0.61
CA ALA A 220 5.63 10.16 -0.77
C ALA A 220 6.30 10.60 0.54
N VAL A 221 5.65 11.49 1.30
CA VAL A 221 6.18 11.99 2.58
C VAL A 221 6.36 10.85 3.60
N PHE A 222 5.42 9.91 3.64
CA PHE A 222 5.54 8.74 4.51
C PHE A 222 6.64 7.79 4.02
N LEU A 223 6.74 7.58 2.71
CA LEU A 223 7.74 6.70 2.09
C LEU A 223 9.18 7.20 2.26
N TYR A 224 9.41 8.48 2.51
CA TYR A 224 10.74 8.98 2.85
C TYR A 224 11.35 8.37 4.10
N ARG A 225 10.52 7.96 5.07
CA ARG A 225 10.99 7.23 6.26
C ARG A 225 11.56 5.86 5.92
N TRP A 226 11.19 5.33 4.75
CA TRP A 226 11.52 3.98 4.27
C TRP A 226 12.46 4.02 3.07
N ARG A 227 13.04 5.18 2.76
CA ARG A 227 13.94 5.33 1.62
C ARG A 227 15.13 4.38 1.74
N GLY A 228 15.49 3.74 0.63
CA GLY A 228 16.58 2.76 0.60
C GLY A 228 16.22 1.38 1.19
N THR A 229 14.97 1.15 1.61
CA THR A 229 14.51 -0.17 2.04
C THR A 229 13.77 -0.88 0.92
N ARG A 230 13.76 -2.23 0.97
CA ARG A 230 12.93 -3.07 0.08
C ARG A 230 11.46 -2.61 0.09
N TYR A 231 10.93 -2.31 1.28
CA TYR A 231 9.55 -1.84 1.43
C TYR A 231 9.30 -0.50 0.74
N GLY A 232 10.16 0.49 0.97
CA GLY A 232 10.01 1.81 0.38
C GLY A 232 10.03 1.76 -1.14
N LEU A 233 10.94 0.97 -1.72
CA LEU A 233 11.03 0.78 -3.17
C LEU A 233 9.80 0.04 -3.73
N THR A 234 9.38 -1.06 -3.10
CA THR A 234 8.19 -1.82 -3.48
C THR A 234 6.94 -0.93 -3.47
N ARG A 235 6.67 -0.22 -2.36
CA ARG A 235 5.50 0.66 -2.25
C ARG A 235 5.54 1.84 -3.22
N ALA A 236 6.71 2.43 -3.45
CA ALA A 236 6.84 3.52 -4.39
C ALA A 236 6.51 3.08 -5.82
N LEU A 237 6.98 1.88 -6.22
CA LEU A 237 6.66 1.30 -7.54
C LEU A 237 5.19 0.88 -7.66
N GLU A 238 4.60 0.32 -6.60
CA GLU A 238 3.17 -0.01 -6.54
C GLU A 238 2.30 1.24 -6.67
N THR A 239 2.64 2.31 -5.94
CA THR A 239 1.82 3.53 -5.89
C THR A 239 1.93 4.35 -7.18
N VAL A 240 3.11 4.41 -7.80
CA VAL A 240 3.32 5.18 -9.03
C VAL A 240 2.96 4.36 -10.26
N PHE A 241 3.49 3.15 -10.41
CA PHE A 241 3.36 2.37 -11.64
C PHE A 241 2.37 1.20 -11.55
N GLY A 242 1.83 0.91 -10.35
CA GLY A 242 1.02 -0.30 -10.16
C GLY A 242 1.84 -1.58 -10.26
N LEU A 243 3.18 -1.48 -10.26
CA LEU A 243 4.07 -2.62 -10.43
C LEU A 243 4.56 -3.11 -9.07
N THR A 244 4.34 -4.38 -8.78
CA THR A 244 4.94 -5.03 -7.61
C THR A 244 6.28 -5.64 -8.04
N PRO A 245 7.43 -5.16 -7.52
CA PRO A 245 8.72 -5.74 -7.85
C PRO A 245 9.02 -7.02 -7.05
N VAL A 246 9.74 -7.95 -7.68
CA VAL A 246 10.51 -8.97 -6.96
C VAL A 246 11.93 -8.45 -6.80
N LEU A 247 12.35 -8.23 -5.56
CA LEU A 247 13.68 -7.75 -5.22
C LEU A 247 14.57 -8.95 -4.87
N GLN A 248 15.70 -9.12 -5.54
CA GLN A 248 16.67 -10.18 -5.25
C GLN A 248 18.00 -9.53 -4.86
N GLU A 249 18.61 -10.05 -3.82
CA GLU A 249 19.95 -9.65 -3.37
C GLU A 249 20.85 -10.85 -3.55
N ASP A 250 22.00 -10.65 -4.20
CA ASP A 250 22.97 -11.72 -4.42
C ASP A 250 23.87 -11.86 -3.18
N PRO A 251 23.85 -13.00 -2.48
CA PRO A 251 24.73 -13.22 -1.33
C PRO A 251 26.23 -13.27 -1.71
N GLU A 252 26.56 -13.58 -2.97
CA GLU A 252 27.96 -13.62 -3.45
C GLU A 252 28.50 -12.22 -3.80
N HIS A 253 27.61 -11.28 -4.13
CA HIS A 253 27.97 -9.91 -4.52
C HIS A 253 27.30 -8.88 -3.60
N PRO A 254 27.96 -8.47 -2.51
CA PRO A 254 27.37 -7.51 -1.57
C PRO A 254 27.04 -6.17 -2.26
N HIS A 255 25.97 -5.53 -1.80
CA HIS A 255 25.45 -4.27 -2.36
C HIS A 255 24.90 -4.37 -3.79
N THR A 256 24.49 -5.56 -4.23
CA THR A 256 23.76 -5.73 -5.50
C THR A 256 22.27 -5.98 -5.23
N LEU A 257 21.43 -5.31 -6.00
CA LEU A 257 19.98 -5.49 -5.97
C LEU A 257 19.46 -5.68 -7.39
N GLU A 258 18.89 -6.84 -7.66
CA GLU A 258 18.14 -7.09 -8.88
C GLU A 258 16.66 -6.80 -8.64
N VAL A 259 16.09 -5.92 -9.45
CA VAL A 259 14.67 -5.56 -9.43
C VAL A 259 14.01 -6.17 -10.65
N LEU A 260 13.26 -7.24 -10.43
CA LEU A 260 12.49 -7.91 -11.46
C LEU A 260 11.09 -7.28 -11.53
N LEU A 261 10.69 -6.84 -12.71
CA LEU A 261 9.40 -6.21 -12.98
C LEU A 261 8.72 -6.90 -14.16
N LEU A 262 7.39 -6.99 -14.09
CA LEU A 262 6.61 -7.42 -15.25
C LEU A 262 6.68 -6.37 -16.36
N ASP A 263 6.97 -6.83 -17.57
CA ASP A 263 6.92 -6.05 -18.81
C ASP A 263 5.46 -5.99 -19.26
N SER A 264 4.69 -5.17 -18.56
CA SER A 264 3.35 -4.83 -18.95
C SER A 264 3.41 -3.35 -19.29
N LEU A 265 3.88 -3.03 -20.49
CA LEU A 265 4.00 -1.67 -21.02
C LEU A 265 2.82 -1.29 -21.92
N ASP A 266 1.81 -2.16 -22.00
CA ASP A 266 0.65 -1.95 -22.87
C ASP A 266 -0.38 -1.05 -22.19
N GLY A 267 -0.48 0.19 -22.67
CA GLY A 267 -1.51 1.15 -22.25
C GLY A 267 -1.22 2.58 -22.70
N PRO A 268 -2.21 3.49 -22.69
CA PRO A 268 -2.00 4.93 -22.90
C PRO A 268 -1.36 5.63 -21.69
N ASP A 269 -1.17 4.91 -20.58
CA ASP A 269 -0.78 5.42 -19.27
C ASP A 269 0.49 4.73 -18.71
N THR A 270 1.17 3.96 -19.56
CA THR A 270 2.35 3.18 -19.18
C THR A 270 3.60 4.04 -19.19
N ALA A 271 4.31 4.02 -18.06
CA ALA A 271 5.61 4.66 -17.95
C ALA A 271 6.64 3.92 -18.82
N SER A 272 7.55 4.65 -19.46
CA SER A 272 8.63 4.04 -20.23
C SER A 272 9.56 3.22 -19.32
N ARG A 273 10.24 2.20 -19.87
CA ARG A 273 11.26 1.43 -19.13
C ARG A 273 12.32 2.33 -18.52
N GLU A 274 12.71 3.38 -19.25
CA GLU A 274 13.64 4.41 -18.81
C GLU A 274 13.10 5.16 -17.58
N ALA A 275 11.85 5.60 -17.60
CA ALA A 275 11.24 6.31 -16.47
C ALA A 275 11.16 5.44 -15.21
N VAL A 276 10.87 4.14 -15.37
CA VAL A 276 10.85 3.18 -14.25
C VAL A 276 12.25 2.93 -13.72
N ALA A 277 13.24 2.70 -14.58
CA ALA A 277 14.63 2.49 -14.19
C ALA A 277 15.20 3.71 -13.46
N ASP A 278 14.98 4.92 -14.01
CA ASP A 278 15.34 6.19 -13.37
C ASP A 278 14.69 6.34 -11.99
N PHE A 279 13.40 5.99 -11.89
CA PHE A 279 12.67 6.07 -10.62
C PHE A 279 13.25 5.13 -9.57
N VAL A 280 13.55 3.87 -9.95
CA VAL A 280 14.21 2.89 -9.09
C VAL A 280 15.56 3.43 -8.62
N GLN A 281 16.36 3.96 -9.54
CA GLN A 281 17.71 4.44 -9.24
C GLN A 281 17.70 5.64 -8.29
N ARG A 282 16.71 6.54 -8.38
CA ARG A 282 16.54 7.66 -7.45
C ARG A 282 16.15 7.21 -6.03
N HIS A 283 15.42 6.11 -5.89
CA HIS A 283 14.92 5.62 -4.60
C HIS A 283 15.85 4.58 -3.95
N ALA A 284 16.76 3.99 -4.72
CA ALA A 284 17.78 3.08 -4.22
C ALA A 284 18.89 3.81 -3.43
N PRO A 285 19.56 3.12 -2.49
CA PRO A 285 20.75 3.66 -1.84
C PRO A 285 21.89 3.90 -2.84
N ALA A 286 22.64 4.99 -2.68
CA ALA A 286 23.70 5.38 -3.62
C ALA A 286 24.85 4.35 -3.76
N HIS A 287 25.04 3.49 -2.76
CA HIS A 287 26.09 2.46 -2.75
C HIS A 287 25.61 1.12 -3.31
N THR A 288 24.33 0.97 -3.65
CA THR A 288 23.76 -0.26 -4.18
C THR A 288 23.82 -0.23 -5.70
N ARG A 289 24.43 -1.25 -6.31
CA ARG A 289 24.32 -1.48 -7.75
C ARG A 289 22.96 -2.10 -8.03
N VAL A 290 22.10 -1.34 -8.70
CA VAL A 290 20.76 -1.79 -9.04
C VAL A 290 20.67 -2.16 -10.51
N THR A 291 20.18 -3.36 -10.78
CA THR A 291 19.86 -3.83 -12.13
C THR A 291 18.36 -4.01 -12.22
N VAL A 292 17.72 -3.42 -13.22
CA VAL A 292 16.28 -3.56 -13.47
C VAL A 292 16.09 -4.49 -14.66
N THR A 293 15.40 -5.62 -14.44
CA THR A 293 15.11 -6.60 -15.48
C THR A 293 13.60 -6.68 -15.68
N PHE A 294 13.17 -6.54 -16.93
CA PHE A 294 11.77 -6.65 -17.32
C PHE A 294 11.51 -8.07 -17.86
N THR A 295 10.44 -8.71 -17.41
CA THR A 295 10.06 -10.07 -17.83
C THR A 295 8.61 -10.10 -18.29
N GLU A 296 8.33 -10.78 -19.41
CA GLU A 296 6.95 -10.92 -19.89
C GLU A 296 6.09 -11.67 -18.87
N ALA A 297 4.82 -11.27 -18.76
CA ALA A 297 3.87 -12.03 -17.97
C ALA A 297 3.82 -13.47 -18.50
N PRO A 298 3.89 -14.50 -17.65
CA PRO A 298 3.74 -15.87 -18.13
C PRO A 298 2.36 -15.97 -18.79
N GLY A 299 2.38 -16.28 -20.08
CA GLY A 299 1.18 -16.41 -20.88
C GLY A 299 0.17 -17.29 -20.13
N ALA A 300 -1.08 -16.82 -20.06
CA ALA A 300 -2.19 -17.61 -19.54
C ALA A 300 -2.07 -19.04 -20.07
N SER A 301 -1.81 -19.98 -19.15
CA SER A 301 -1.54 -21.41 -19.37
C SER A 301 -1.92 -21.91 -20.77
N GLN A 302 -0.92 -22.37 -21.53
CA GLN A 302 -1.16 -23.36 -22.58
C GLN A 302 -2.03 -24.46 -21.98
N LYS A 303 -3.23 -24.65 -22.54
CA LYS A 303 -4.12 -25.76 -22.19
C LYS A 303 -3.28 -27.04 -22.22
N ILE A 304 -3.12 -27.66 -21.05
CA ILE A 304 -2.63 -29.02 -20.92
C ILE A 304 -3.45 -29.87 -21.92
N PRO A 305 -2.82 -30.58 -22.87
CA PRO A 305 -3.56 -31.51 -23.70
C PRO A 305 -4.15 -32.57 -22.78
N VAL A 306 -5.48 -32.67 -22.77
CA VAL A 306 -6.18 -33.79 -22.13
C VAL A 306 -5.64 -35.07 -22.79
N PRO A 307 -5.03 -36.01 -22.05
CA PRO A 307 -4.59 -37.26 -22.64
C PRO A 307 -5.82 -38.04 -23.08
N ASP A 308 -5.83 -38.40 -24.36
CA ASP A 308 -6.84 -39.24 -25.00
C ASP A 308 -6.92 -40.58 -24.25
N ARG A 309 -8.00 -40.80 -23.52
CA ARG A 309 -8.31 -42.10 -22.91
C ARG A 309 -8.89 -42.99 -23.99
N THR A 310 -8.02 -43.55 -24.83
CA THR A 310 -8.36 -44.76 -25.59
C THR A 310 -8.32 -45.96 -24.65
N GLY A 311 -9.36 -46.80 -24.75
CA GLY A 311 -9.33 -48.19 -24.29
C GLY A 311 -10.07 -48.47 -22.99
N THR A 312 -11.24 -49.09 -23.09
CA THR A 312 -11.64 -50.12 -22.12
C THR A 312 -11.88 -51.42 -22.89
N PRO A 313 -11.30 -52.54 -22.44
CA PRO A 313 -11.50 -53.85 -23.03
C PRO A 313 -12.70 -54.57 -22.40
N ALA A 314 -13.54 -55.20 -23.24
CA ALA A 314 -14.22 -56.49 -23.05
C ALA A 314 -15.18 -56.70 -24.23
#